data_AF-A0AAN0K488-F1
#
_entry.id   AF-A0AAN0K488-F1
#
_cell.length_a   1.000
_cell.length_b   1.000
_cell.length_c   1.000
_cell.angle_alpha   90.00
_cell.angle_beta   90.00
_cell.angle_gamma   90.00
#
_symmetry.space_group_name_H-M   'P 1'
#
loop_
_entity.id
_entity.type
_entity.pdbx_description
1 polymer ?
#
loop_
_entity_poly.entity_id
_entity_poly.type
_entity_poly.pdbx_seq_one_letter_code
_entity_poly.pdbx_strand_id
1 'polypeptide(L)'
;MYILNLNSAEPVNVKGTNIYFRGFKILQLILQSVMDKGMSNAKEVILTGCSAGGLATYIHTNYVKSLLSPTVTFRAIADAGYFIDAPDVNGEWYIRTFYSDVFNMQNCSDGVNQDCIAAYKGTNETWKCFMAQV
;
A
#
# COMPACT_ATOMS: atom_id res chain seq x y z
N MET A 1 3.88 4.42 12.79
CA MET A 1 2.75 3.84 12.03
C MET A 1 2.40 4.81 10.92
N TYR A 2 3.04 4.67 9.75
CA TYR A 2 2.76 5.49 8.57
C TYR A 2 1.99 4.59 7.61
N ILE A 3 0.72 4.89 7.38
CA ILE A 3 -0.16 4.10 6.52
C ILE A 3 0.19 4.49 5.07
N LEU A 4 0.39 3.51 4.20
CA LEU A 4 1.26 3.64 3.01
C LEU A 4 0.53 3.72 1.65
N ASN A 5 -0.78 3.97 1.62
CA ASN A 5 -1.55 4.03 0.35
C ASN A 5 -2.43 5.27 0.28
N LEU A 6 -1.90 6.41 -0.17
CA LEU A 6 -2.60 7.67 0.04
C LEU A 6 -2.47 8.61 -1.16
N ASN A 7 -3.61 9.07 -1.67
CA ASN A 7 -3.69 10.21 -2.60
C ASN A 7 -4.90 11.13 -2.30
N SER A 8 -5.30 11.27 -1.03
CA SER A 8 -6.26 12.34 -0.69
C SER A 8 -5.55 13.69 -0.76
N ALA A 9 -5.89 14.50 -1.76
CA ALA A 9 -5.40 15.88 -1.86
C ALA A 9 -5.85 16.72 -0.66
N GLU A 10 -7.08 16.47 -0.19
CA GLU A 10 -7.72 17.17 0.92
C GLU A 10 -7.51 16.43 2.25
N PRO A 11 -7.32 17.18 3.35
CA PRO A 11 -7.25 16.59 4.68
C PRO A 11 -8.63 16.14 5.19
N VAL A 12 -8.62 15.16 6.08
CA VAL A 12 -9.78 14.83 6.92
C VAL A 12 -9.72 15.67 8.20
N ASN A 13 -10.74 16.46 8.49
CA ASN A 13 -10.80 17.23 9.74
C ASN A 13 -11.30 16.36 10.90
N VAL A 14 -10.46 16.23 11.93
CA VAL A 14 -10.77 15.51 13.17
C VAL A 14 -10.70 16.49 14.33
N LYS A 15 -11.86 16.90 14.84
CA LYS A 15 -11.99 17.83 15.99
C LYS A 15 -11.17 19.12 15.80
N GLY A 16 -11.26 19.73 14.63
CA GLY A 16 -10.52 20.95 14.31
C GLY A 16 -9.06 20.74 13.89
N THR A 17 -8.57 19.49 13.86
CA THR A 17 -7.22 19.15 13.38
C THR A 17 -7.30 18.48 12.01
N ASN A 18 -6.56 19.01 11.04
CA ASN A 18 -6.47 18.43 9.70
C ASN A 18 -5.49 17.25 9.69
N ILE A 19 -5.97 16.08 9.30
CA ILE A 19 -5.19 14.85 9.11
C ILE A 19 -4.97 14.62 7.62
N TYR A 20 -3.71 14.53 7.22
CA TYR A 20 -3.34 14.31 5.82
C TYR A 20 -2.89 12.89 5.61
N PHE A 21 -3.41 12.30 4.54
CA PHE A 21 -3.04 10.97 4.11
C PHE A 21 -2.12 11.08 2.87
N ARG A 22 -0.80 10.80 2.99
CA ARG A 22 0.22 11.02 1.92
C ARG A 22 1.26 9.90 1.69
N GLY A 23 0.99 8.69 2.12
CA GLY A 23 1.90 7.54 2.17
C GLY A 23 2.46 7.15 0.80
N PHE A 24 1.62 7.04 -0.23
CA PHE A 24 2.10 6.72 -1.57
C PHE A 24 2.97 7.86 -2.14
N LYS A 25 2.54 9.12 -1.97
CA LYS A 25 3.35 10.28 -2.37
C LYS A 25 4.70 10.32 -1.64
N ILE A 26 4.73 10.02 -0.35
CA ILE A 26 5.97 9.94 0.44
C ILE A 26 6.86 8.82 -0.09
N LEU A 27 6.31 7.63 -0.40
CA LEU A 27 7.05 6.53 -1.00
C LEU A 27 7.71 6.95 -2.32
N GLN A 28 6.96 7.60 -3.22
CA GLN A 28 7.48 8.09 -4.50
C GLN A 28 8.67 9.05 -4.29
N LEU A 29 8.54 10.00 -3.36
CA LEU A 29 9.59 10.98 -3.06
C LEU A 29 10.82 10.35 -2.43
N ILE A 30 10.63 9.39 -1.52
CA ILE A 30 11.73 8.65 -0.89
C ILE A 30 12.47 7.84 -1.96
N LEU A 31 11.75 7.09 -2.81
CA LEU A 31 12.33 6.28 -3.88
C LEU A 31 13.14 7.15 -4.85
N GLN A 32 12.59 8.29 -5.28
CA GLN A 32 13.32 9.24 -6.10
C GLN A 32 14.62 9.70 -5.40
N SER A 33 14.53 10.11 -4.13
CA SER A 33 15.70 10.58 -3.38
C SER A 33 16.78 9.52 -3.22
N VAL A 34 16.42 8.25 -2.99
CA VAL A 34 17.41 7.17 -2.86
C VAL A 34 17.98 6.73 -4.21
N MET A 35 17.20 6.81 -5.29
CA MET A 35 17.69 6.61 -6.67
C MET A 35 18.77 7.62 -7.02
N ASP A 36 18.52 8.89 -6.73
CA ASP A 36 19.47 9.99 -6.96
C ASP A 36 20.76 9.84 -6.12
N LYS A 37 20.65 9.21 -4.94
CA LYS A 37 21.77 8.94 -4.03
C LYS A 37 22.51 7.64 -4.30
N GLY A 38 22.17 6.92 -5.37
CA GLY A 38 22.94 5.77 -5.85
C GLY A 38 22.20 4.44 -5.90
N MET A 39 20.92 4.37 -5.50
CA MET A 39 20.11 3.16 -5.71
C MET A 39 19.95 2.84 -7.21
N SER A 40 20.07 3.84 -8.09
CA SER A 40 20.10 3.66 -9.55
C SER A 40 21.25 2.77 -10.03
N ASN A 41 22.34 2.66 -9.26
CA ASN A 41 23.49 1.80 -9.56
C ASN A 41 23.50 0.49 -8.75
N ALA A 42 22.45 0.23 -7.96
CA ALA A 42 22.37 -0.96 -7.13
C ALA A 42 22.26 -2.21 -8.00
N LYS A 43 22.98 -3.28 -7.63
CA LYS A 43 22.85 -4.60 -8.27
C LYS A 43 21.69 -5.41 -7.69
N GLU A 44 21.38 -5.13 -6.41
CA GLU A 44 20.34 -5.80 -5.66
C GLU A 44 19.54 -4.77 -4.87
N VAL A 45 18.22 -4.93 -4.82
CA VAL A 45 17.32 -4.09 -4.04
C VAL A 45 16.34 -5.00 -3.31
N ILE A 46 16.20 -4.78 -2.00
CA ILE A 46 15.22 -5.46 -1.16
C ILE A 46 14.21 -4.43 -0.66
N LEU A 47 12.95 -4.60 -1.04
CA LEU A 47 11.83 -3.89 -0.43
C LEU A 47 11.33 -4.68 0.79
N THR A 48 11.26 -4.05 1.95
CA THR A 48 10.79 -4.72 3.17
C THR A 48 10.00 -3.80 4.07
N GLY A 49 9.15 -4.39 4.91
CA GLY A 49 8.40 -3.71 5.95
C GLY A 49 7.71 -4.68 6.90
N CYS A 50 7.35 -4.20 8.08
CA CYS A 50 6.67 -4.97 9.14
C CYS A 50 5.23 -4.46 9.34
N SER A 51 4.28 -5.36 9.62
CA SER A 51 2.88 -5.03 9.92
C SER A 51 2.24 -4.24 8.76
N ALA A 52 1.72 -3.04 9.00
CA ALA A 52 1.21 -2.16 7.93
C ALA A 52 2.27 -1.87 6.84
N GLY A 53 3.56 -1.85 7.18
CA GLY A 53 4.66 -1.76 6.22
C GLY A 53 4.87 -3.03 5.40
N GLY A 54 4.59 -4.20 5.98
CA GLY A 54 4.57 -5.47 5.25
C GLY A 54 3.42 -5.53 4.25
N LEU A 55 2.23 -5.07 4.66
CA LEU A 55 1.09 -4.94 3.74
C LEU A 55 1.41 -3.99 2.59
N ALA A 56 2.02 -2.85 2.89
CA ALA A 56 2.48 -1.92 1.88
C ALA A 56 3.56 -2.49 0.95
N THR A 57 4.41 -3.38 1.46
CA THR A 57 5.40 -4.10 0.63
C THR A 57 4.69 -4.94 -0.42
N TYR A 58 3.63 -5.69 -0.05
CA TYR A 58 2.81 -6.42 -1.03
C TYR A 58 2.20 -5.47 -2.08
N ILE A 59 1.58 -4.39 -1.63
CA ILE A 59 0.83 -3.48 -2.51
C ILE A 59 1.74 -2.75 -3.50
N HIS A 60 2.91 -2.30 -3.05
CA HIS A 60 3.81 -1.45 -3.85
C HIS A 60 4.93 -2.21 -4.57
N THR A 61 5.05 -3.52 -4.38
CA THR A 61 6.15 -4.31 -4.94
C THR A 61 6.31 -4.11 -6.45
N ASN A 62 5.21 -4.15 -7.21
CA ASN A 62 5.26 -3.99 -8.67
C ASN A 62 5.63 -2.57 -9.07
N TYR A 63 5.15 -1.56 -8.33
CA TYR A 63 5.51 -0.17 -8.55
C TYR A 63 7.01 0.06 -8.29
N VAL A 64 7.55 -0.42 -7.17
CA VAL A 64 8.99 -0.26 -6.88
C VAL A 64 9.84 -0.98 -7.92
N LYS A 65 9.45 -2.21 -8.30
CA LYS A 65 10.15 -2.98 -9.33
C LYS A 65 10.18 -2.26 -10.68
N SER A 66 9.11 -1.56 -11.07
CA SER A 66 9.05 -0.88 -12.36
C SER A 66 9.99 0.33 -12.48
N LEU A 67 10.48 0.86 -11.35
CA LEU A 67 11.46 1.94 -11.32
C LEU A 67 12.90 1.47 -11.48
N LEU A 68 13.16 0.16 -11.36
CA LEU A 68 14.50 -0.42 -11.39
C LEU A 68 14.86 -0.89 -12.81
N SER A 69 16.16 -0.90 -13.11
CA SER A 69 16.66 -1.54 -14.33
C SER A 69 16.31 -3.04 -14.33
N PRO A 70 15.98 -3.65 -15.48
CA PRO A 70 15.72 -5.09 -15.61
C PRO A 70 16.90 -5.98 -15.15
N THR A 71 18.11 -5.43 -15.07
CA THR A 71 19.32 -6.14 -14.62
C THR A 71 19.46 -6.20 -13.09
N VAL A 72 18.65 -5.44 -12.34
CA VAL A 72 18.69 -5.42 -10.87
C VAL A 72 17.99 -6.66 -10.32
N THR A 73 18.65 -7.35 -9.38
CA THR A 73 18.00 -8.40 -8.62
C THR A 73 17.09 -7.78 -7.56
N PHE A 74 15.79 -7.80 -7.82
CA PHE A 74 14.79 -7.26 -6.89
C PHE A 74 14.13 -8.37 -6.07
N ARG A 75 14.03 -8.16 -4.75
CA ARG A 75 13.26 -9.01 -3.84
C ARG A 75 12.36 -8.17 -2.96
N ALA A 76 11.26 -8.75 -2.54
CA ALA A 76 10.35 -8.14 -1.57
C ALA A 76 10.11 -9.10 -0.41
N ILE A 77 10.16 -8.58 0.82
CA ILE A 77 9.97 -9.36 2.05
C ILE A 77 8.95 -8.61 2.90
N ALA A 78 7.74 -9.13 2.96
CA ALA A 78 6.69 -8.58 3.81
C ALA A 78 6.66 -9.33 5.15
N ASP A 79 7.04 -8.66 6.23
CA ASP A 79 6.96 -9.19 7.59
C ASP A 79 5.63 -8.81 8.23
N ALA A 80 4.92 -9.79 8.81
CA ALA A 80 3.62 -9.62 9.48
C ALA A 80 2.58 -8.78 8.68
N GLY A 81 2.67 -8.78 7.35
CA GLY A 81 1.88 -7.92 6.47
C GLY A 81 0.71 -8.59 5.76
N TYR A 82 0.50 -9.88 6.00
CA TYR A 82 -0.57 -10.65 5.41
C TYR A 82 -1.75 -10.73 6.37
N PHE A 83 -2.72 -9.84 6.17
CA PHE A 83 -3.97 -9.82 6.92
C PHE A 83 -5.03 -10.61 6.16
N ILE A 84 -5.85 -11.37 6.89
CA ILE A 84 -6.78 -12.33 6.30
C ILE A 84 -8.20 -11.77 6.36
N ASP A 85 -8.83 -11.63 5.19
CA ASP A 85 -10.27 -11.40 5.01
C ASP A 85 -11.04 -12.70 5.31
N ALA A 86 -11.24 -12.98 6.59
CA ALA A 86 -11.99 -14.11 7.11
C ALA A 86 -12.70 -13.74 8.43
N PRO A 87 -13.70 -14.53 8.88
CA PRO A 87 -14.26 -14.40 10.21
C PRO A 87 -13.20 -14.59 11.30
N ASP A 88 -13.27 -13.79 12.36
CA ASP A 88 -12.46 -13.97 13.56
C ASP A 88 -12.97 -15.13 14.44
N VAL A 89 -12.37 -15.30 15.62
CA VAL A 89 -12.74 -16.37 16.57
C VAL A 89 -14.18 -16.28 17.09
N ASN A 90 -14.84 -15.13 16.95
CA ASN A 90 -16.24 -14.91 17.30
C ASN A 90 -17.17 -15.03 16.08
N GLY A 91 -16.63 -15.27 14.88
CA GLY A 91 -17.38 -15.34 13.64
C GLY A 91 -17.60 -13.97 12.97
N GLU A 92 -16.92 -12.92 13.43
CA GLU A 92 -17.10 -11.55 12.93
C GLU A 92 -16.09 -11.21 11.84
N TRP A 93 -16.52 -10.45 10.82
CA TRP A 93 -15.66 -10.02 9.71
C TRP A 93 -14.86 -8.74 10.03
N TYR A 94 -14.16 -8.73 11.16
CA TYR A 94 -13.49 -7.52 11.67
C TYR A 94 -12.48 -6.94 10.67
N ILE A 95 -11.59 -7.78 10.12
CA ILE A 95 -10.53 -7.34 9.19
C ILE A 95 -11.12 -6.75 7.89
N ARG A 96 -12.20 -7.34 7.39
CA ARG A 96 -12.95 -6.81 6.24
C ARG A 96 -13.44 -5.40 6.49
N THR A 97 -14.17 -5.20 7.58
CA THR A 97 -14.73 -3.89 7.93
C THR A 97 -13.60 -2.89 8.14
N PHE A 98 -12.59 -3.26 8.93
CA PHE A 98 -11.45 -2.40 9.24
C PHE A 98 -10.74 -1.93 7.96
N TYR A 99 -10.38 -2.83 7.04
CA TYR A 99 -9.64 -2.42 5.83
C TYR A 99 -10.52 -1.78 4.76
N SER A 100 -11.80 -2.12 4.68
CA SER A 100 -12.77 -1.36 3.88
C SER A 100 -12.84 0.09 4.36
N ASP A 101 -12.95 0.31 5.68
CA ASP A 101 -12.98 1.65 6.26
C ASP A 101 -11.67 2.40 6.03
N VAL A 102 -10.52 1.75 6.23
CA VAL A 102 -9.20 2.34 5.92
C VAL A 102 -9.12 2.74 4.45
N PHE A 103 -9.48 1.84 3.53
CA PHE A 103 -9.41 2.09 2.08
C PHE A 103 -10.24 3.31 1.68
N ASN A 104 -11.47 3.39 2.18
CA ASN A 104 -12.40 4.46 1.86
C ASN A 104 -12.01 5.79 2.53
N MET A 105 -11.76 5.78 3.84
CA MET A 105 -11.38 6.97 4.60
C MET A 105 -10.13 7.65 4.04
N GLN A 106 -9.17 6.85 3.54
CA GLN A 106 -7.89 7.35 3.07
C GLN A 106 -7.81 7.56 1.55
N ASN A 107 -8.92 7.31 0.84
CA ASN A 107 -9.02 7.37 -0.62
C ASN A 107 -7.88 6.61 -1.32
N CYS A 108 -7.75 5.32 -1.00
CA CYS A 108 -6.62 4.50 -1.41
C CYS A 108 -6.65 4.05 -2.89
N SER A 109 -7.76 4.24 -3.61
CA SER A 109 -7.98 3.70 -4.96
C SER A 109 -6.85 4.00 -5.95
N ASP A 110 -6.30 5.20 -5.93
CA ASP A 110 -5.22 5.62 -6.84
C ASP A 110 -3.84 5.07 -6.44
N GLY A 111 -3.70 4.60 -5.19
CA GLY A 111 -2.44 4.13 -4.62
C GLY A 111 -2.25 2.62 -4.71
N VAL A 112 -3.25 1.86 -5.13
CA VAL A 112 -3.19 0.40 -5.26
C VAL A 112 -3.07 -0.02 -6.73
N ASN A 113 -2.98 -1.32 -6.99
CA ASN A 113 -2.91 -1.85 -8.36
C ASN A 113 -4.19 -1.50 -9.15
N GLN A 114 -4.03 -0.79 -10.28
CA GLN A 114 -5.16 -0.30 -11.07
C GLN A 114 -5.88 -1.40 -11.85
N ASP A 115 -5.19 -2.49 -12.20
CA ASP A 115 -5.82 -3.66 -12.81
C ASP A 115 -6.75 -4.35 -11.80
N CYS A 116 -6.34 -4.42 -10.53
CA CYS A 116 -7.19 -4.89 -9.44
C CYS A 116 -8.42 -3.99 -9.27
N ILE A 117 -8.24 -2.67 -9.25
CA ILE A 117 -9.36 -1.71 -9.16
C ILE A 117 -10.35 -1.95 -10.32
N ALA A 118 -9.85 -2.11 -11.54
CA ALA A 118 -10.69 -2.39 -12.70
C ALA A 118 -11.46 -3.72 -12.54
N ALA A 119 -10.81 -4.77 -12.03
CA ALA A 119 -11.42 -6.08 -11.80
C ALA A 119 -12.56 -6.05 -10.77
N TYR A 120 -12.41 -5.27 -9.68
CA TYR A 120 -13.39 -5.20 -8.59
C TYR A 120 -14.38 -4.02 -8.68
N LYS A 121 -14.24 -3.16 -9.70
CA LYS A 121 -15.15 -2.02 -9.91
C LYS A 121 -16.61 -2.47 -10.08
N GLY A 122 -16.83 -3.59 -10.76
CA GLY A 122 -18.17 -4.13 -11.03
C GLY A 122 -18.89 -4.70 -9.80
N THR A 123 -18.15 -5.12 -8.76
CA THR A 123 -18.71 -5.70 -7.53
C THR A 123 -18.76 -4.72 -6.36
N ASN A 124 -18.24 -3.49 -6.55
CA ASN A 124 -18.06 -2.50 -5.49
C ASN A 124 -17.17 -3.01 -4.33
N GLU A 125 -16.20 -3.88 -4.63
CA GLU A 125 -15.26 -4.44 -3.67
C GLU A 125 -13.82 -4.00 -3.92
N THR A 126 -13.63 -2.80 -4.49
CA THR A 126 -12.30 -2.23 -4.80
C THR A 126 -11.39 -2.13 -3.59
N TRP A 127 -11.96 -2.06 -2.37
CA TRP A 127 -11.21 -2.12 -1.12
C TRP A 127 -10.37 -3.40 -0.98
N LYS A 128 -10.77 -4.51 -1.63
CA LYS A 128 -9.98 -5.75 -1.62
C LYS A 128 -8.59 -5.53 -2.18
N CYS A 129 -8.39 -4.59 -3.10
CA CYS A 129 -7.08 -4.24 -3.66
C CYS A 129 -6.11 -3.64 -2.63
N PHE A 130 -6.58 -3.34 -1.42
CA PHE A 130 -5.75 -3.01 -0.27
C PHE A 130 -5.20 -4.26 0.45
N MET A 131 -5.65 -5.45 0.08
CA MET A 131 -5.29 -6.71 0.72
C MET A 131 -4.27 -7.48 -0.11
N ALA A 132 -3.44 -8.27 0.56
CA ALA A 132 -2.47 -9.14 -0.10
C ALA A 132 -3.09 -10.41 -0.73
N GLN A 133 -4.41 -10.61 -0.57
CA GLN A 133 -5.13 -11.82 -1.00
C GLN A 133 -5.64 -11.76 -2.46
N VAL A 134 -5.54 -10.61 -3.13
CA VAL A 134 -6.09 -10.38 -4.48
C VAL A 134 -5.04 -9.91 -5.48
#